data_AF-A0A0F9G171-F1
#
_entry.id   AF-A0A0F9G171-F1
#
_cell.length_a   1.000
_cell.length_b   1.000
_cell.length_c   1.000
_cell.angle_alpha   90.00
_cell.angle_beta   90.00
_cell.angle_gamma   90.00
#
_symmetry.space_group_name_H-M   'P 1'
#
loop_
_entity.id
_entity.type
_entity.pdbx_description
1 polymer ?
#
loop_
_entity_poly.entity_id
_entity_poly.type
_entity_poly.pdbx_seq_one_letter_code
_entity_poly.pdbx_strand_id
1 'polypeptide(L)'
;MIARGIRNRNPGNLDFNPAAFVRDPWVGELGLEQHPNPRFTTFDTARHGIRALCKILLTYHRHRRAADGSQIDTVQEIVDRWAPPIENDTDAYAAQVRDALDVERDQVINPEDPTTLMRLAAAIIRHENGTQPYGEDTLRAGAVMALDRPVIGLEPSLPKPLELWTATKGKAKTVWVPDDEFDVLARQHGVDPTVKNAFTVPPRWYTKGWPQIYMRARSLGLFPEHEARHAEDMLQGRGSFHK
;
A
#
# COMPACT_ATOMS: atom_id res chain seq x y z
N MET A 1 0.10 5.49 -17.44
CA MET A 1 1.34 5.01 -16.76
C MET A 1 1.07 5.04 -15.26
N ILE A 2 1.39 3.98 -14.52
CA ILE A 2 1.18 3.95 -13.05
C ILE A 2 2.25 4.84 -12.39
N ALA A 3 1.85 5.67 -11.43
CA ALA A 3 2.76 6.55 -10.70
C ALA A 3 3.84 5.76 -9.94
N ARG A 4 5.03 6.36 -9.80
CA ARG A 4 6.22 5.72 -9.23
C ARG A 4 5.98 5.22 -7.80
N GLY A 5 5.38 6.05 -6.93
CA GLY A 5 5.06 5.68 -5.55
C GLY A 5 4.11 4.48 -5.47
N ILE A 6 3.09 4.45 -6.34
CA ILE A 6 2.16 3.32 -6.43
C ILE A 6 2.86 2.03 -6.86
N ARG A 7 3.73 2.09 -7.89
CA ARG A 7 4.54 0.94 -8.33
C ARG A 7 5.46 0.43 -7.22
N ASN A 8 6.05 1.33 -6.45
CA ASN A 8 6.97 1.02 -5.36
C ASN A 8 6.26 0.53 -4.09
N ARG A 9 4.92 0.51 -4.07
CA ARG A 9 4.09 0.31 -2.87
C ARG A 9 4.48 1.28 -1.75
N ASN A 10 4.97 2.46 -2.15
CA ASN A 10 5.42 3.56 -1.30
C ASN A 10 4.61 4.81 -1.68
N PRO A 11 3.33 4.90 -1.26
CA PRO A 11 2.42 5.92 -1.78
C PRO A 11 2.78 7.35 -1.34
N GLY A 12 3.56 7.50 -0.26
CA GLY A 12 4.07 8.79 0.19
C GLY A 12 5.43 9.18 -0.41
N ASN A 13 5.95 8.43 -1.40
CA ASN A 13 7.29 8.66 -1.97
C ASN A 13 8.39 8.82 -0.90
N LEU A 14 8.39 7.95 0.12
CA LEU A 14 9.37 8.00 1.20
C LEU A 14 10.79 7.72 0.69
N ASP A 15 11.73 8.58 1.05
CA ASP A 15 13.15 8.40 0.73
C ASP A 15 13.74 7.16 1.40
N PHE A 16 14.61 6.46 0.69
CA PHE A 16 15.33 5.33 1.25
C PHE A 16 16.43 5.82 2.19
N ASN A 17 16.41 5.32 3.43
CA ASN A 17 17.45 5.61 4.42
C ASN A 17 18.29 4.34 4.68
N PRO A 18 19.52 4.25 4.15
CA PRO A 18 20.33 3.03 4.27
C PRO A 18 20.72 2.72 5.72
N ALA A 19 20.93 3.75 6.55
CA ALA A 19 21.29 3.55 7.95
C ALA A 19 20.10 3.05 8.79
N ALA A 20 18.89 3.55 8.50
CA ALA A 20 17.67 3.05 9.14
C ALA A 20 17.36 1.62 8.67
N PHE A 21 17.46 1.34 7.37
CA PHE A 21 17.18 0.02 6.82
C PHE A 21 18.01 -1.12 7.43
N VAL A 22 19.28 -0.83 7.76
CA VAL A 22 20.17 -1.82 8.41
C VAL A 22 19.86 -2.00 9.90
N ARG A 23 19.43 -0.94 10.59
CA ARG A 23 19.29 -0.93 12.06
C ARG A 23 17.86 -1.26 12.52
N ASP A 24 16.88 -0.65 11.89
CA ASP A 24 15.47 -0.69 12.25
C ASP A 24 14.63 -0.37 10.99
N PRO A 25 14.56 -1.31 10.03
CA PRO A 25 13.79 -1.11 8.81
C PRO A 25 12.30 -1.00 9.12
N TRP A 26 11.55 -0.30 8.28
CA TRP A 26 10.09 -0.33 8.40
C TRP A 26 9.58 -1.75 8.20
N VAL A 27 8.47 -2.09 8.88
CA VAL A 27 7.75 -3.34 8.63
C VAL A 27 7.39 -3.41 7.14
N GLY A 28 7.84 -4.46 6.46
CA GLY A 28 7.58 -4.67 5.03
C GLY A 28 8.50 -3.90 4.08
N GLU A 29 9.50 -3.17 4.57
CA GLU A 29 10.49 -2.48 3.73
C GLU A 29 11.37 -3.47 2.97
N LEU A 30 11.55 -3.26 1.67
CA LEU A 30 12.37 -4.10 0.79
C LEU A 30 13.70 -3.44 0.39
N GLY A 31 13.83 -2.14 0.65
CA GLY A 31 15.02 -1.36 0.37
C GLY A 31 14.85 -0.41 -0.81
N LEU A 32 15.98 0.08 -1.33
CA LEU A 32 16.03 1.05 -2.42
C LEU A 32 15.38 0.51 -3.69
N GLU A 33 14.56 1.34 -4.33
CA GLU A 33 13.94 1.00 -5.60
C GLU A 33 14.95 0.73 -6.73
N GLN A 34 14.52 -0.04 -7.73
CA GLN A 34 15.26 -0.23 -8.98
C GLN A 34 14.81 0.81 -10.01
N HIS A 35 15.57 1.89 -10.15
CA HIS A 35 15.31 2.98 -11.09
C HIS A 35 16.63 3.62 -11.55
N PRO A 36 16.73 4.20 -12.76
CA PRO A 36 17.96 4.86 -13.22
C PRO A 36 18.49 5.95 -12.26
N ASN A 37 17.57 6.64 -11.59
CA ASN A 37 17.84 7.61 -10.54
C ASN A 37 17.13 7.16 -9.25
N PRO A 38 17.69 6.20 -8.49
CA PRO A 38 17.01 5.59 -7.35
C PRO A 38 17.06 6.54 -6.14
N ARG A 39 15.93 6.70 -5.46
CA ARG A 39 15.81 7.61 -4.30
C ARG A 39 14.90 7.04 -3.21
N PHE A 40 13.81 6.40 -3.62
CA PHE A 40 12.76 5.99 -2.72
C PHE A 40 12.92 4.56 -2.23
N THR A 41 12.41 4.30 -1.03
CA THR A 41 12.27 2.94 -0.54
C THR A 41 11.08 2.23 -1.21
N THR A 42 11.05 0.91 -1.12
CA THR A 42 9.98 0.05 -1.63
C THR A 42 9.41 -0.81 -0.52
N PHE A 43 8.13 -1.17 -0.63
CA PHE A 43 7.46 -2.02 0.35
C PHE A 43 6.91 -3.29 -0.29
N ASP A 44 6.72 -4.31 0.52
CA ASP A 44 6.07 -5.55 0.10
C ASP A 44 4.56 -5.41 -0.08
N THR A 45 3.89 -4.46 0.59
CA THR A 45 2.46 -4.16 0.42
C THR A 45 2.22 -2.66 0.49
N ALA A 46 1.18 -2.17 -0.17
CA ALA A 46 0.81 -0.75 -0.09
C ALA A 46 0.43 -0.34 1.34
N ARG A 47 -0.17 -1.25 2.12
CA ARG A 47 -0.55 -0.99 3.52
C ARG A 47 0.66 -0.75 4.42
N HIS A 48 1.78 -1.43 4.18
CA HIS A 48 3.03 -1.13 4.88
C HIS A 48 3.62 0.23 4.48
N GLY A 49 3.55 0.61 3.20
CA GLY A 49 3.93 1.95 2.76
C GLY A 49 3.05 3.06 3.36
N ILE A 50 1.74 2.86 3.40
CA ILE A 50 0.79 3.80 4.02
C ILE A 50 1.01 3.87 5.53
N ARG A 51 1.27 2.73 6.20
CA ARG A 51 1.65 2.71 7.61
C ARG A 51 2.91 3.55 7.87
N ALA A 52 3.94 3.41 7.04
CA ALA A 52 5.17 4.19 7.18
C ALA A 52 4.92 5.70 7.00
N LEU A 53 4.11 6.08 6.01
CA LEU A 53 3.62 7.46 5.84
C LEU A 53 2.92 7.95 7.13
N CYS A 54 1.93 7.21 7.63
CA CYS A 54 1.19 7.56 8.85
C CYS A 54 2.10 7.65 10.08
N LYS A 55 3.11 6.79 10.21
CA LYS A 55 4.11 6.86 11.30
C LYS A 55 4.90 8.16 11.28
N ILE A 56 5.24 8.66 10.09
CA ILE A 56 5.95 9.93 9.95
C ILE A 56 5.06 11.09 10.38
N LEU A 57 3.80 11.11 9.95
CA LEU A 57 2.82 12.13 10.38
C LEU A 57 2.63 12.13 11.90
N LEU A 58 2.47 10.95 12.50
CA LEU A 58 2.40 10.81 13.97
C LEU A 58 3.71 11.27 14.65
N THR A 59 4.86 11.00 14.05
CA THR A 59 6.15 11.45 14.57
C THR A 59 6.26 12.97 14.55
N TYR A 60 5.76 13.62 13.50
CA TYR A 60 5.71 15.09 13.43
C TYR A 60 4.87 15.65 14.58
N HIS A 61 3.66 15.13 14.73
CA HIS A 61 2.75 15.55 15.80
C HIS A 61 3.32 15.30 17.21
N ARG A 62 3.87 14.12 17.48
CA ARG A 62 4.30 13.71 18.84
C ARG A 62 5.65 14.29 19.25
N HIS A 63 6.59 14.36 18.31
CA HIS A 63 8.01 14.53 18.65
C HIS A 63 8.66 15.74 17.99
N ARG A 64 7.94 16.46 17.13
CA ARG A 64 8.45 17.68 16.49
C ARG A 64 7.62 18.88 16.94
N ARG A 65 8.08 20.06 16.55
CA ARG A 65 7.44 21.35 16.88
C ARG A 65 7.26 22.16 15.60
N ALA A 66 6.19 22.93 15.56
CA ALA A 66 5.95 23.94 14.56
C ALA A 66 6.97 25.09 14.71
N ALA A 67 6.96 26.03 13.75
CA ALA A 67 7.91 27.13 13.71
C ALA A 67 7.82 28.05 14.95
N ASP A 68 6.62 28.17 15.52
CA ASP A 68 6.35 28.96 16.74
C ASP A 68 6.64 28.19 18.05
N GLY A 69 7.12 26.95 17.95
CA GLY A 69 7.41 26.08 19.09
C GLY A 69 6.20 25.29 19.62
N SER A 70 5.03 25.42 19.01
CA SER A 70 3.84 24.65 19.35
C SER A 70 3.90 23.21 18.79
N GLN A 71 2.87 22.42 19.08
CA GLN A 71 2.73 21.08 18.53
C GLN A 71 2.33 21.17 17.06
N ILE A 72 2.82 20.26 16.21
CA ILE A 72 2.36 20.19 14.82
C ILE A 72 0.96 19.58 14.81
N ASP A 73 -0.07 20.40 14.64
CA ASP A 73 -1.46 19.98 14.71
C ASP A 73 -2.39 20.68 13.72
N THR A 74 -1.87 21.51 12.81
CA THR A 74 -2.60 22.03 11.65
C THR A 74 -2.15 21.39 10.35
N VAL A 75 -2.99 21.45 9.31
CA VAL A 75 -2.61 20.98 7.97
C VAL A 75 -1.42 21.75 7.41
N GLN A 76 -1.35 23.07 7.64
CA GLN A 76 -0.25 23.90 7.17
C GLN A 76 1.08 23.43 7.76
N GLU A 77 1.16 23.24 9.08
CA GLU A 77 2.40 22.81 9.74
C GLU A 77 2.84 21.41 9.32
N ILE A 78 1.88 20.51 9.11
CA ILE A 78 2.17 19.16 8.60
C ILE A 78 2.79 19.25 7.21
N VAL A 79 2.18 20.01 6.30
CA VAL A 79 2.64 20.13 4.90
C VAL A 79 3.96 20.88 4.81
N ASP A 80 4.13 21.98 5.54
CA ASP A 80 5.40 22.74 5.58
C ASP A 80 6.57 21.86 6.02
N ARG A 81 6.31 20.91 6.92
CA ARG A 81 7.31 19.92 7.35
C ARG A 81 7.46 18.75 6.38
N TRP A 82 6.40 18.33 5.72
CA TRP A 82 6.40 17.23 4.76
C TRP A 82 7.15 17.59 3.47
N ALA A 83 6.87 18.77 2.91
CA ALA A 83 7.37 19.20 1.61
C ALA A 83 7.79 20.68 1.64
N PRO A 84 8.92 21.03 2.29
CA PRO A 84 9.32 22.42 2.50
C PRO A 84 9.43 23.25 1.20
N PRO A 85 9.26 24.58 1.29
CA PRO A 85 8.98 25.47 0.14
C PRO A 85 10.16 25.71 -0.81
N ILE A 86 11.32 25.11 -0.56
CA ILE A 86 12.50 25.28 -1.42
C ILE A 86 12.26 24.76 -2.85
N GLU A 87 11.37 23.77 -2.99
CA GLU A 87 11.02 23.13 -4.26
C GLU A 87 9.50 23.03 -4.51
N ASN A 88 8.66 23.44 -3.55
CA ASN A 88 7.21 23.20 -3.58
C ASN A 88 6.40 24.47 -3.32
N ASP A 89 5.23 24.56 -3.94
CA ASP A 89 4.18 25.50 -3.52
C ASP A 89 3.42 24.88 -2.33
N THR A 90 3.98 25.08 -1.13
CA THR A 90 3.45 24.52 0.12
C THR A 90 2.04 25.00 0.42
N ASP A 91 1.69 26.24 0.06
CA ASP A 91 0.37 26.79 0.31
C ASP A 91 -0.69 26.14 -0.59
N ALA A 92 -0.36 25.91 -1.88
CA ALA A 92 -1.23 25.16 -2.78
C ALA A 92 -1.39 23.69 -2.35
N TYR A 93 -0.33 23.06 -1.84
CA TYR A 93 -0.41 21.71 -1.28
C TYR A 93 -1.29 21.70 -0.02
N ALA A 94 -1.03 22.59 0.95
CA ALA A 94 -1.82 22.69 2.16
C ALA A 94 -3.29 23.00 1.87
N ALA A 95 -3.60 23.82 0.85
CA ALA A 95 -4.97 24.05 0.39
C ALA A 95 -5.65 22.76 -0.09
N GLN A 96 -4.99 21.96 -0.94
CA GLN A 96 -5.54 20.68 -1.40
C GLN A 96 -5.80 19.69 -0.26
N VAL A 97 -4.90 19.64 0.72
CA VAL A 97 -5.07 18.76 1.89
C VAL A 97 -6.21 19.25 2.78
N ARG A 98 -6.34 20.56 2.99
CA ARG A 98 -7.46 21.17 3.75
C ARG A 98 -8.81 20.87 3.11
N ASP A 99 -8.94 21.06 1.81
CA ASP A 99 -10.17 20.74 1.08
C ASP A 99 -10.55 19.26 1.20
N ALA A 100 -9.56 18.36 1.16
CA ALA A 100 -9.80 16.93 1.35
C ALA A 100 -10.24 16.56 2.77
N LEU A 101 -9.82 17.35 3.77
CA LEU A 101 -10.15 17.15 5.18
C LEU A 101 -11.40 17.93 5.62
N ASP A 102 -11.85 18.90 4.84
CA ASP A 102 -12.92 19.85 5.19
C ASP A 102 -12.57 20.63 6.47
N VAL A 103 -11.39 21.27 6.46
CA VAL A 103 -10.88 22.05 7.60
C VAL A 103 -10.30 23.39 7.14
N GLU A 104 -10.41 24.39 8.02
CA GLU A 104 -9.86 25.72 7.77
C GLU A 104 -8.32 25.77 7.92
N ARG A 105 -7.70 26.88 7.48
CA ARG A 105 -6.23 27.05 7.48
C ARG A 105 -5.58 26.74 8.81
N ASP A 106 -6.06 27.41 9.84
CA ASP A 106 -5.47 27.40 11.18
C ASP A 106 -6.28 26.50 12.13
N GLN A 107 -7.11 25.62 11.57
CA GLN A 107 -7.89 24.68 12.35
C GLN A 107 -7.01 23.56 12.87
N VAL A 108 -6.99 23.42 14.19
CA VAL A 108 -6.35 22.29 14.88
C VAL A 108 -7.08 20.99 14.51
N ILE A 109 -6.30 20.01 14.10
CA ILE A 109 -6.72 18.64 13.82
C ILE A 109 -6.04 17.67 14.81
N ASN A 110 -6.55 16.45 14.89
CA ASN A 110 -5.97 15.41 15.73
C ASN A 110 -5.38 14.27 14.86
N PRO A 111 -4.05 14.28 14.57
CA PRO A 111 -3.42 13.17 13.85
C PRO A 111 -3.45 11.82 14.58
N GLU A 112 -3.79 11.77 15.87
CA GLU A 112 -4.00 10.50 16.59
C GLU A 112 -5.39 9.89 16.40
N ASP A 113 -6.34 10.65 15.87
CA ASP A 113 -7.62 10.11 15.43
C ASP A 113 -7.42 9.29 14.13
N PRO A 114 -7.79 8.00 14.10
CA PRO A 114 -7.55 7.13 12.95
C PRO A 114 -8.17 7.65 11.65
N THR A 115 -9.34 8.29 11.73
CA THR A 115 -10.04 8.83 10.55
C THR A 115 -9.33 10.04 10.00
N THR A 116 -8.89 10.95 10.88
CA THR A 116 -8.09 12.13 10.51
C THR A 116 -6.77 11.70 9.89
N LEU A 117 -6.06 10.76 10.51
CA LEU A 117 -4.79 10.24 9.99
C LEU A 117 -4.95 9.56 8.62
N MET A 118 -6.01 8.77 8.45
CA MET A 118 -6.37 8.14 7.18
C MET A 118 -6.63 9.19 6.09
N ARG A 119 -7.40 10.24 6.38
CA ARG A 119 -7.71 11.32 5.43
C ARG A 119 -6.46 12.13 5.07
N LEU A 120 -5.60 12.43 6.04
CA LEU A 120 -4.29 13.07 5.79
C LEU A 120 -3.44 12.22 4.83
N ALA A 121 -3.28 10.94 5.12
CA ALA A 121 -2.52 10.04 4.28
C ALA A 121 -3.11 9.95 2.87
N ALA A 122 -4.43 9.86 2.73
CA ALA A 122 -5.10 9.82 1.43
C ALA A 122 -4.87 11.10 0.61
N ALA A 123 -4.94 12.27 1.25
CA ALA A 123 -4.69 13.56 0.60
C ALA A 123 -3.23 13.70 0.12
N ILE A 124 -2.27 13.33 0.98
CA ILE A 124 -0.84 13.30 0.63
C ILE A 124 -0.60 12.37 -0.56
N ILE A 125 -1.12 11.14 -0.52
CA ILE A 125 -0.96 10.17 -1.61
C ILE A 125 -1.49 10.71 -2.94
N ARG A 126 -2.65 11.38 -2.91
CA ARG A 126 -3.25 12.00 -4.09
C ARG A 126 -2.34 13.08 -4.66
N HIS A 127 -1.78 13.93 -3.81
CA HIS A 127 -0.85 14.99 -4.25
C HIS A 127 0.43 14.39 -4.84
N GLU A 128 1.06 13.44 -4.12
CA GLU A 128 2.32 12.78 -4.48
C GLU A 128 2.27 11.99 -5.79
N ASN A 129 1.11 11.40 -6.11
CA ASN A 129 0.98 10.48 -7.25
C ASN A 129 0.03 11.01 -8.34
N GLY A 130 -0.59 12.18 -8.13
CA GLY A 130 -1.72 12.69 -8.93
C GLY A 130 -3.01 11.88 -8.78
N THR A 131 -3.00 10.77 -8.03
CA THR A 131 -4.14 9.91 -7.79
C THR A 131 -3.99 9.17 -6.46
N GLN A 132 -5.11 8.81 -5.85
CA GLN A 132 -5.16 7.95 -4.68
C GLN A 132 -6.04 6.74 -5.07
N PRO A 133 -5.44 5.59 -5.43
CA PRO A 133 -6.19 4.46 -5.99
C PRO A 133 -6.64 3.44 -4.94
N TYR A 134 -6.31 3.66 -3.66
CA TYR A 134 -6.55 2.69 -2.60
C TYR A 134 -7.96 2.84 -2.02
N GLY A 135 -8.59 1.70 -1.70
CA GLY A 135 -9.86 1.71 -0.99
C GLY A 135 -9.71 2.24 0.44
N GLU A 136 -10.85 2.58 1.04
CA GLU A 136 -10.91 3.05 2.43
C GLU A 136 -10.30 2.03 3.40
N ASP A 137 -10.54 0.73 3.19
CA ASP A 137 -9.98 -0.34 4.03
C ASP A 137 -8.44 -0.36 4.02
N THR A 138 -7.81 -0.15 2.86
CA THR A 138 -6.35 -0.06 2.73
C THR A 138 -5.80 1.10 3.55
N LEU A 139 -6.39 2.29 3.36
CA LEU A 139 -5.97 3.51 4.00
C LEU A 139 -6.15 3.42 5.52
N ARG A 140 -7.32 2.91 5.94
CA ARG A 140 -7.69 2.69 7.33
C ARG A 140 -6.74 1.70 7.99
N ALA A 141 -6.44 0.57 7.35
CA ALA A 141 -5.49 -0.41 7.88
C ALA A 141 -4.10 0.20 8.06
N GLY A 142 -3.62 0.98 7.10
CA GLY A 142 -2.35 1.71 7.21
C GLY A 142 -2.32 2.66 8.41
N ALA A 143 -3.37 3.45 8.60
CA ALA A 143 -3.50 4.37 9.73
C ALA A 143 -3.58 3.64 11.09
N VAL A 144 -4.41 2.59 11.20
CA VAL A 144 -4.58 1.81 12.44
C VAL A 144 -3.28 1.11 12.84
N MET A 145 -2.59 0.46 11.89
CA MET A 145 -1.28 -0.16 12.14
C MET A 145 -0.20 0.84 12.57
N ALA A 146 -0.37 2.14 12.28
CA ALA A 146 0.56 3.18 12.68
C ALA A 146 0.34 3.68 14.13
N LEU A 147 -0.86 3.51 14.69
CA LEU A 147 -1.20 4.04 16.01
C LEU A 147 -0.66 3.19 17.19
N ASP A 148 -0.11 2.00 16.93
CA ASP A 148 0.44 1.06 17.94
C ASP A 148 -0.50 0.74 19.10
N ARG A 149 -1.82 0.91 18.90
CA ARG A 149 -2.86 0.59 19.88
C ARG A 149 -4.01 -0.14 19.21
N PRO A 150 -4.69 -1.06 19.90
CA PRO A 150 -5.92 -1.67 19.38
C PRO A 150 -6.96 -0.56 19.16
N VAL A 151 -7.55 -0.51 17.97
CA VAL A 151 -8.58 0.47 17.61
C VAL A 151 -9.89 -0.30 17.47
N ILE A 152 -10.61 -0.40 18.60
CA ILE A 152 -11.88 -1.14 18.69
C ILE A 152 -12.86 -0.60 17.63
N GLY A 153 -13.33 -1.50 16.76
CA GLY A 153 -14.29 -1.17 15.70
C GLY A 153 -13.68 -0.72 14.37
N LEU A 154 -12.35 -0.59 14.26
CA LEU A 154 -11.65 -0.22 13.01
C LEU A 154 -10.54 -1.22 12.63
N GLU A 155 -10.63 -2.46 13.10
CA GLU A 155 -9.64 -3.50 12.81
C GLU A 155 -9.56 -3.77 11.28
N PRO A 156 -8.36 -4.01 10.72
CA PRO A 156 -8.22 -4.41 9.32
C PRO A 156 -9.09 -5.63 9.03
N SER A 157 -9.74 -5.68 7.85
CA SER A 157 -10.51 -6.85 7.47
C SER A 157 -9.62 -8.12 7.49
N LEU A 158 -10.21 -9.23 7.95
CA LEU A 158 -9.50 -10.50 8.06
C LEU A 158 -9.01 -10.93 6.69
N PRO A 159 -7.72 -11.24 6.50
CA PRO A 159 -7.17 -11.57 5.18
C PRO A 159 -7.91 -12.74 4.52
N LYS A 160 -8.25 -12.60 3.24
CA LYS A 160 -8.82 -13.64 2.37
C LYS A 160 -7.75 -14.68 1.98
N PRO A 161 -8.11 -15.98 1.91
CA PRO A 161 -7.21 -17.02 1.43
C PRO A 161 -7.04 -16.95 -0.10
N LEU A 162 -5.79 -16.93 -0.55
CA LEU A 162 -5.36 -17.15 -1.94
C LEU A 162 -4.71 -18.54 -2.04
N GLU A 163 -5.25 -19.42 -2.88
CA GLU A 163 -4.71 -20.79 -3.05
C GLU A 163 -3.80 -20.89 -4.29
N LEU A 164 -2.49 -21.04 -4.05
CA LEU A 164 -1.49 -21.19 -5.11
C LEU A 164 -1.05 -22.65 -5.23
N TRP A 165 -1.20 -23.26 -6.40
CA TRP A 165 -0.79 -24.66 -6.60
C TRP A 165 0.70 -24.78 -6.90
N THR A 166 1.39 -25.70 -6.21
CA THR A 166 2.84 -25.92 -6.41
C THR A 166 3.12 -27.11 -7.32
N ALA A 167 4.00 -26.91 -8.31
CA ALA A 167 4.33 -27.89 -9.37
C ALA A 167 4.98 -29.19 -8.86
N THR A 168 5.52 -29.20 -7.64
CA THR A 168 6.34 -30.31 -7.15
C THR A 168 5.53 -31.41 -6.46
N LYS A 169 4.36 -31.09 -5.89
CA LYS A 169 3.60 -32.03 -5.03
C LYS A 169 2.09 -32.05 -5.26
N GLY A 170 1.53 -31.23 -6.16
CA GLY A 170 0.08 -31.15 -6.35
C GLY A 170 -0.65 -30.76 -5.06
N LYS A 171 -0.04 -29.91 -4.23
CA LYS A 171 -0.65 -29.35 -3.02
C LYS A 171 -0.78 -27.84 -3.19
N ALA A 172 -1.96 -27.31 -2.85
CA ALA A 172 -2.20 -25.89 -2.73
C ALA A 172 -1.43 -25.32 -1.52
N LYS A 173 -0.69 -24.24 -1.74
CA LYS A 173 -0.15 -23.36 -0.71
C LYS A 173 -1.14 -22.22 -0.53
N THR A 174 -1.75 -22.16 0.64
CA THR A 174 -2.62 -21.02 1.01
C THR A 174 -1.74 -19.85 1.44
N VAL A 175 -1.94 -18.70 0.81
CA VAL A 175 -1.38 -17.42 1.21
C VAL A 175 -2.53 -16.55 1.69
N TRP A 176 -2.41 -15.98 2.87
CA TRP A 176 -3.41 -15.07 3.41
C TRP A 176 -3.10 -13.68 2.89
N VAL A 177 -3.91 -13.22 1.94
CA VAL A 177 -3.75 -11.92 1.30
C VAL A 177 -4.83 -11.00 1.87
N PRO A 178 -4.49 -9.77 2.23
CA PRO A 178 -5.48 -8.84 2.72
C PRO A 178 -6.61 -8.50 1.74
N ASP A 179 -7.78 -8.18 2.29
CA ASP A 179 -8.99 -7.59 1.67
C ASP A 179 -8.76 -6.90 0.33
N ASP A 180 -8.12 -5.77 0.49
CA ASP A 180 -7.89 -4.78 -0.52
C ASP A 180 -6.85 -5.22 -1.56
N GLU A 181 -5.82 -5.95 -1.14
CA GLU A 181 -4.81 -6.49 -2.06
C GLU A 181 -5.40 -7.60 -2.93
N PHE A 182 -6.25 -8.44 -2.34
CA PHE A 182 -7.04 -9.43 -3.07
C PHE A 182 -7.98 -8.75 -4.07
N ASP A 183 -8.68 -7.70 -3.67
CA ASP A 183 -9.64 -6.99 -4.50
C ASP A 183 -8.97 -6.22 -5.65
N VAL A 184 -7.80 -5.61 -5.42
CA VAL A 184 -6.99 -4.97 -6.47
C VAL A 184 -6.46 -5.99 -7.45
N LEU A 185 -5.92 -7.12 -6.97
CA LEU A 185 -5.49 -8.23 -7.83
C LEU A 185 -6.66 -8.75 -8.66
N ALA A 186 -7.85 -8.87 -8.06
CA ALA A 186 -9.03 -9.35 -8.75
C ALA A 186 -9.42 -8.41 -9.89
N ARG A 187 -9.56 -7.11 -9.59
CA ARG A 187 -9.91 -6.08 -10.59
C ARG A 187 -8.87 -5.94 -11.68
N GLN A 188 -7.58 -5.99 -11.35
CA GLN A 188 -6.48 -5.94 -12.32
C GLN A 188 -6.55 -7.10 -13.33
N HIS A 189 -7.10 -8.24 -12.92
CA HIS A 189 -7.22 -9.44 -13.73
C HIS A 189 -8.65 -9.72 -14.22
N GLY A 190 -9.55 -8.72 -14.13
CA GLY A 190 -10.93 -8.85 -14.60
C GLY A 190 -11.80 -9.81 -13.79
N VAL A 191 -11.36 -10.19 -12.58
CA VAL A 191 -12.06 -11.08 -11.67
C VAL A 191 -12.92 -10.26 -10.72
N ASP A 192 -14.18 -10.66 -10.53
CA ASP A 192 -15.06 -10.06 -9.52
C ASP A 192 -14.65 -10.55 -8.10
N PRO A 193 -14.18 -9.66 -7.22
CA PRO A 193 -13.72 -10.03 -5.88
C PRO A 193 -14.83 -10.48 -4.93
N THR A 194 -16.11 -10.28 -5.28
CA THR A 194 -17.26 -10.71 -4.48
C THR A 194 -17.59 -12.19 -4.67
N VAL A 195 -16.99 -12.83 -5.68
CA VAL A 195 -17.23 -14.24 -6.00
C VAL A 195 -16.44 -15.14 -5.06
N LYS A 196 -17.16 -16.05 -4.38
CA LYS A 196 -16.55 -17.08 -3.55
C LYS A 196 -15.57 -17.92 -4.36
N ASN A 197 -14.33 -18.06 -3.88
CA ASN A 197 -13.22 -18.80 -4.52
C ASN A 197 -12.72 -18.19 -5.85
N ALA A 198 -12.78 -16.86 -5.98
CA ALA A 198 -12.34 -16.11 -7.17
C ALA A 198 -10.95 -16.53 -7.71
N PHE A 199 -10.04 -16.95 -6.84
CA PHE A 199 -8.71 -17.44 -7.18
C PHE A 199 -8.49 -18.90 -6.73
N THR A 200 -9.13 -19.85 -7.40
CA THR A 200 -8.87 -21.28 -7.22
C THR A 200 -8.47 -21.95 -8.53
N VAL A 201 -7.48 -22.85 -8.49
CA VAL A 201 -7.12 -23.74 -9.60
C VAL A 201 -7.86 -25.07 -9.42
N PRO A 202 -8.73 -25.51 -10.35
CA PRO A 202 -9.32 -26.85 -10.27
C PRO A 202 -8.23 -27.92 -10.39
N PRO A 203 -8.25 -29.00 -9.56
CA PRO A 203 -7.22 -30.04 -9.60
C PRO A 203 -7.01 -30.70 -10.97
N ARG A 204 -8.06 -30.74 -11.80
CA ARG A 204 -8.05 -31.30 -13.17
C ARG A 204 -7.31 -30.46 -14.21
N TRP A 205 -6.96 -29.22 -13.89
CA TRP A 205 -6.22 -28.31 -14.79
C TRP A 205 -4.72 -28.31 -14.49
N TYR A 206 -4.28 -29.16 -13.56
CA TYR A 206 -2.88 -29.37 -13.22
C TYR A 206 -2.25 -30.44 -14.11
N THR A 207 -1.16 -30.10 -14.81
CA THR A 207 -0.31 -31.06 -15.53
C THR A 207 1.07 -31.10 -14.87
N LYS A 208 1.52 -32.30 -14.48
CA LYS A 208 2.81 -32.50 -13.81
C LYS A 208 3.97 -32.02 -14.69
N GLY A 209 4.79 -31.10 -14.19
CA GLY A 209 5.97 -30.57 -14.89
C GLY A 209 5.78 -29.22 -15.60
N TRP A 210 4.59 -28.61 -15.51
CA TRP A 210 4.33 -27.26 -16.02
C TRP A 210 3.89 -26.32 -14.89
N PRO A 211 4.52 -25.15 -14.70
CA PRO A 211 4.03 -24.16 -13.76
C PRO A 211 2.83 -23.44 -14.37
N GLN A 212 1.63 -23.78 -13.92
CA GLN A 212 0.40 -23.13 -14.37
C GLN A 212 -0.47 -22.77 -13.17
N ILE A 213 -0.69 -21.48 -12.95
CA ILE A 213 -1.73 -20.96 -12.06
C ILE A 213 -2.93 -20.66 -12.95
N TYR A 214 -3.96 -21.51 -12.90
CA TYR A 214 -5.21 -21.21 -13.60
C TYR A 214 -6.25 -20.63 -12.65
N MET A 215 -6.73 -19.43 -12.94
CA MET A 215 -7.88 -18.87 -12.24
C MET A 215 -9.17 -19.55 -12.73
N ARG A 216 -9.99 -20.07 -11.82
CA ARG A 216 -11.35 -20.54 -12.16
C ARG A 216 -12.27 -19.35 -12.40
N ALA A 217 -12.31 -18.88 -13.63
CA ALA A 217 -13.39 -18.02 -14.08
C ALA A 217 -14.67 -18.84 -14.32
N ARG A 218 -15.53 -18.98 -13.29
CA ARG A 218 -16.95 -19.32 -13.55
C ARG A 218 -17.74 -18.13 -14.10
N SER A 219 -17.14 -16.94 -14.17
CA SER A 219 -17.80 -15.70 -14.62
C SER A 219 -17.07 -14.92 -15.73
N LEU A 220 -15.96 -15.43 -16.28
CA LEU A 220 -15.36 -14.86 -17.51
C LEU A 220 -15.52 -15.84 -18.65
N GLY A 221 -16.56 -15.64 -19.46
CA GLY A 221 -16.64 -16.26 -20.80
C GLY A 221 -15.67 -15.63 -21.81
N LEU A 222 -14.44 -15.28 -21.39
CA LEU A 222 -13.57 -14.37 -22.16
C LEU A 222 -12.08 -14.71 -22.22
N PHE A 223 -11.62 -15.87 -21.75
CA PHE A 223 -10.23 -16.29 -21.99
C PHE A 223 -10.17 -17.46 -22.97
N PRO A 224 -9.69 -17.26 -24.22
CA PRO A 224 -9.17 -18.35 -25.03
C PRO A 224 -8.01 -19.01 -24.28
N GLU A 225 -7.87 -20.32 -24.44
CA GLU A 225 -6.98 -21.23 -23.69
C GLU A 225 -5.47 -20.87 -23.67
N HIS A 226 -5.07 -19.78 -24.35
CA HIS A 226 -3.68 -19.42 -24.64
C HIS A 226 -3.07 -18.28 -23.80
N GLU A 227 -3.84 -17.57 -22.96
CA GLU A 227 -3.32 -16.44 -22.15
C GLU A 227 -2.88 -16.84 -20.72
N ALA A 228 -2.60 -18.13 -20.50
CA ALA A 228 -2.09 -18.69 -19.25
C ALA A 228 -0.58 -18.40 -19.00
N ARG A 229 -0.09 -17.24 -19.41
CA ARG A 229 1.33 -16.88 -19.25
C ARG A 229 1.55 -16.05 -17.98
N HIS A 230 2.23 -16.69 -17.03
CA HIS A 230 3.08 -16.08 -16.01
C HIS A 230 2.44 -15.42 -14.78
N ALA A 231 1.77 -16.23 -13.95
CA ALA A 231 1.59 -15.88 -12.54
C ALA A 231 2.82 -16.22 -11.67
N GLU A 232 3.82 -16.92 -12.19
CA GLU A 232 5.13 -17.03 -11.53
C GLU A 232 5.94 -15.73 -11.65
N ASP A 233 5.86 -15.01 -12.78
CA ASP A 233 6.47 -13.67 -12.90
C ASP A 233 5.78 -12.64 -12.01
N MET A 234 4.51 -12.86 -11.65
CA MET A 234 3.76 -12.03 -10.69
C MET A 234 4.33 -12.08 -9.27
N LEU A 235 5.16 -13.09 -8.94
CA LEU A 235 5.77 -13.30 -7.62
C LEU A 235 7.30 -13.25 -7.63
N GLN A 236 7.96 -13.37 -8.80
CA GLN A 236 9.42 -13.45 -8.95
C GLN A 236 10.18 -12.10 -8.86
N GLY A 237 9.63 -11.10 -8.18
CA GLY A 237 10.45 -10.03 -7.58
C GLY A 237 11.28 -10.50 -6.38
N ARG A 238 11.10 -11.75 -5.93
CA ARG A 238 11.84 -12.34 -4.80
C ARG A 238 12.57 -13.60 -5.24
N GLY A 239 13.90 -13.47 -5.36
CA GLY A 239 14.90 -14.41 -4.87
C GLY A 239 14.86 -15.85 -5.38
N SER A 240 15.91 -16.20 -6.12
CA SER A 240 16.30 -17.57 -6.45
C SER A 240 16.18 -18.51 -5.24
N PHE A 241 15.63 -19.70 -5.46
CA PHE A 241 15.99 -20.86 -4.65
C PHE A 241 16.81 -21.80 -5.51
N HIS A 242 18.11 -21.84 -5.21
CA HIS A 242 19.02 -22.86 -5.71
C HIS A 242 18.60 -24.22 -5.14
N LYS A 243 18.50 -25.19 -6.08
CA LYS A 243 18.46 -26.67 -5.99
C LYS A 243 17.70 -27.31 -4.82
#